data_AF-A0A533X078-F1
#
_entry.id   AF-A0A533X078-F1
#
_cell.length_a   1.000
_cell.length_b   1.000
_cell.length_c   1.000
_cell.angle_alpha   90.00
_cell.angle_beta   90.00
_cell.angle_gamma   90.00
#
_symmetry.space_group_name_H-M   'P 1'
#
loop_
_entity.id
_entity.type
_entity.pdbx_description
1 polymer ?
#
loop_
_entity_poly.entity_id
_entity_poly.type
_entity_poly.pdbx_seq_one_letter_code
_entity_poly.pdbx_strand_id
1 'polypeptide(L)' 'HAVKFYQLLGGGLKDAGWQREHMSLNRLAILPNLTHYEMGLAPQMVDAALPFLDGEGRAKSWGEQVSGK' A
#
# COMPACT_ATOMS: atom_id res chain seq x y z
N HIS A 1 -19.88 -7.17 -6.27
CA HIS A 1 -19.16 -7.24 -7.55
C HIS A 1 -17.67 -6.87 -7.44
N ALA A 2 -17.28 -5.70 -6.91
CA ALA A 2 -15.86 -5.29 -6.82
C ALA A 2 -14.95 -6.26 -6.02
N VAL A 3 -15.42 -6.79 -4.89
CA VAL A 3 -14.62 -7.72 -4.06
C VAL A 3 -14.21 -8.97 -4.83
N LYS A 4 -15.12 -9.55 -5.64
CA LYS A 4 -14.82 -10.75 -6.44
C LYS A 4 -13.78 -10.49 -7.51
N PHE A 5 -13.79 -9.29 -8.11
CA PHE A 5 -12.76 -8.88 -9.07
C PHE A 5 -11.37 -8.85 -8.42
N TYR A 6 -11.24 -8.21 -7.25
CA TYR A 6 -9.95 -8.16 -6.54
C TYR A 6 -9.52 -9.53 -6.01
N GLN A 7 -10.45 -10.40 -5.62
CA GLN A 7 -10.15 -11.79 -5.27
C GLN A 7 -9.55 -12.57 -6.44
N LEU A 8 -10.03 -12.36 -7.67
CA LEU A 8 -9.46 -12.99 -8.87
C LEU A 8 -8.03 -12.49 -9.16
N LEU A 9 -7.69 -11.28 -8.72
CA LEU A 9 -6.32 -10.75 -8.74
C LEU A 9 -5.50 -11.18 -7.51
N GLY A 10 -5.98 -12.14 -6.71
CA GLY A 10 -5.32 -12.65 -5.52
C GLY A 10 -5.50 -11.79 -4.25
N GLY A 11 -6.25 -10.69 -4.33
CA GLY A 11 -6.50 -9.77 -3.22
C GLY A 11 -7.44 -10.35 -2.16
N GLY A 12 -7.08 -10.19 -0.88
CA GLY A 12 -7.95 -10.54 0.25
C GLY A 12 -8.23 -12.04 0.43
N LEU A 13 -7.48 -12.92 -0.25
CA LEU A 13 -7.60 -14.38 -0.10
C LEU A 13 -6.79 -14.92 1.08
N LYS A 14 -5.76 -14.19 1.52
CA LYS A 14 -4.87 -14.54 2.63
C LYS A 14 -4.55 -13.29 3.44
N ASP A 15 -4.25 -13.49 4.72
CA ASP A 15 -3.60 -12.46 5.53
C ASP A 15 -2.21 -12.14 4.95
N ALA A 16 -1.70 -10.93 5.15
CA ALA A 16 -0.43 -10.46 4.60
C ALA A 16 0.79 -11.26 5.11
N GLY A 17 0.69 -11.87 6.29
CA GLY A 17 1.75 -12.66 6.91
C GLY A 17 2.82 -11.80 7.60
N TRP A 18 3.55 -12.42 8.54
CA TRP A 18 4.55 -11.73 9.36
C TRP A 18 5.79 -11.29 8.58
N GLN A 19 6.11 -12.02 7.51
CA GLN A 19 7.19 -11.69 6.57
C GLN A 19 6.66 -10.96 5.33
N ARG A 20 5.38 -10.57 5.32
CA ARG A 20 4.70 -9.88 4.21
C ARG A 20 4.60 -10.75 2.95
N GLU A 21 4.71 -12.07 3.09
CA GLU A 21 4.75 -13.08 2.03
C GLU A 21 3.47 -13.16 1.18
N HIS A 22 2.38 -12.56 1.66
CA HIS A 22 1.08 -12.55 0.99
C HIS A 22 0.52 -11.14 0.83
N MET A 23 1.31 -10.10 1.17
CA MET A 23 0.87 -8.73 1.07
C MET A 23 0.68 -8.34 -0.41
N SER A 24 -0.48 -7.78 -0.75
CA SER A 24 -0.75 -7.25 -2.10
C SER A 24 0.32 -6.25 -2.52
N LEU A 25 0.53 -6.03 -3.83
CA LEU A 25 1.37 -4.94 -4.32
C LEU A 25 0.68 -3.57 -4.20
N ASN A 26 -0.66 -3.55 -4.20
CA ASN A 26 -1.42 -2.31 -4.08
C ASN A 26 -1.27 -1.68 -2.69
N ARG A 27 -1.26 -0.34 -2.62
CA ARG A 27 -1.17 0.43 -1.37
C ARG A 27 -2.33 1.43 -1.29
N LEU A 28 -2.82 1.66 -0.07
CA LEU A 28 -3.81 2.68 0.22
C LEU A 28 -3.11 3.93 0.73
N ALA A 29 -3.39 5.07 0.10
CA ALA A 29 -3.07 6.40 0.61
C ALA A 29 -4.37 7.19 0.80
N ILE A 30 -4.47 7.91 1.91
CA ILE A 30 -5.58 8.83 2.20
C ILE A 30 -5.01 10.24 2.18
N LEU A 31 -5.48 11.06 1.24
CA LEU A 31 -5.08 12.46 1.14
C LEU A 31 -6.18 13.30 1.81
N PRO A 32 -5.91 13.88 2.99
CA PRO A 32 -6.95 14.56 3.75
C PRO A 32 -7.38 15.87 3.08
N ASN A 33 -8.66 16.22 3.25
CA ASN A 33 -9.22 17.51 2.83
C ASN A 33 -9.10 17.82 1.32
N LEU A 34 -9.27 16.80 0.47
CA LEU A 34 -9.35 16.96 -0.98
C LEU A 34 -10.62 16.33 -1.52
N THR A 35 -11.21 16.95 -2.53
CA THR A 35 -12.23 16.34 -3.37
C THR A 35 -11.60 15.46 -4.45
N HIS A 36 -12.44 14.64 -5.10
CA HIS A 36 -12.03 13.84 -6.25
C HIS A 36 -11.42 14.68 -7.39
N TYR A 37 -11.84 15.94 -7.54
CA TYR A 37 -11.36 16.83 -8.60
C TYR A 37 -10.01 17.47 -8.27
N GLU A 38 -9.73 17.71 -6.99
CA GLU A 38 -8.48 18.31 -6.55
C GLU A 38 -7.36 17.27 -6.41
N MET A 39 -7.70 16.02 -6.08
CA MET A 39 -6.71 14.99 -5.73
C MET A 39 -5.65 14.74 -6.82
N GLY A 40 -6.01 14.87 -8.09
CA GLY A 40 -5.10 14.61 -9.20
C GLY A 40 -4.03 15.70 -9.38
N LEU A 41 -4.26 16.90 -8.86
CA LEU A 41 -3.36 18.05 -8.96
C LEU A 41 -2.74 18.46 -7.63
N ALA A 42 -3.20 17.86 -6.53
CA ALA A 42 -2.72 18.16 -5.19
C ALA A 42 -1.26 17.69 -5.01
N PRO A 43 -0.36 18.53 -4.48
CA PRO A 43 1.03 18.14 -4.20
C PRO A 43 1.16 16.87 -3.36
N GLN A 44 0.22 16.67 -2.42
CA GLN A 44 0.17 15.49 -1.55
C GLN A 44 0.05 14.17 -2.32
N MET A 45 -0.49 14.21 -3.55
CA MET A 45 -0.53 13.04 -4.44
C MET A 45 0.88 12.61 -4.85
N VAL A 46 1.73 13.57 -5.18
CA VAL A 46 3.12 13.31 -5.58
C VAL A 46 3.91 12.79 -4.37
N ASP A 47 3.72 13.42 -3.20
CA ASP A 47 4.36 12.99 -1.95
C ASP A 47 4.03 11.54 -1.58
N ALA A 48 2.81 11.09 -1.87
CA ALA A 48 2.38 9.72 -1.63
C ALA A 48 2.82 8.74 -2.74
N ALA A 49 2.81 9.18 -4.00
CA ALA A 49 3.04 8.31 -5.15
C ALA A 49 4.52 8.03 -5.42
N LEU A 50 5.40 9.03 -5.31
CA LEU A 50 6.82 8.87 -5.64
C LEU A 50 7.50 7.79 -4.78
N PRO A 51 7.39 7.78 -3.43
CA PRO A 51 8.00 6.73 -2.64
C PRO A 51 7.50 5.33 -3.02
N PHE A 52 6.23 5.20 -3.40
CA PHE A 52 5.68 3.92 -3.86
C PHE A 52 6.31 3.47 -5.19
N LEU A 53 6.43 4.39 -6.16
CA LEU A 53 7.01 4.10 -7.48
C LEU A 53 8.51 3.80 -7.39
N ASP A 54 9.21 4.49 -6.49
CA ASP A 54 10.65 4.31 -6.26
C ASP A 54 10.96 3.11 -5.35
N GLY A 55 9.94 2.44 -4.81
CA GLY A 55 10.09 1.28 -3.93
C GLY A 55 10.56 1.62 -2.52
N GLU A 56 10.39 2.88 -2.10
CA GLU A 56 10.77 3.41 -0.80
C GLU A 56 9.64 3.27 0.24
N GLY A 57 9.95 3.59 1.50
CA GLY A 57 8.95 3.66 2.58
C GLY A 57 8.35 2.32 3.02
N ARG A 58 8.90 1.18 2.60
CA ARG A 58 8.47 -0.14 3.07
C ARG A 58 8.73 -0.30 4.57
N ALA A 59 7.69 -0.61 5.34
CA ALA A 59 7.84 -1.03 6.73
C ALA A 59 8.69 -2.32 6.83
N LYS A 60 9.59 -2.35 7.81
CA LYS A 60 10.35 -3.57 8.14
C LYS A 60 9.39 -4.71 8.49
N SER A 61 9.65 -5.91 7.99
CA SER A 61 8.94 -7.12 8.40
C SER A 61 9.19 -7.39 9.88
N TRP A 62 8.36 -8.25 10.48
CA TRP A 62 8.57 -8.61 11.88
C TRP A 62 9.96 -9.22 12.12
N GLY A 63 10.42 -10.09 11.20
CA GLY A 63 11.76 -10.67 11.25
C GLY A 63 12.86 -9.61 11.24
N GLU A 64 12.76 -8.64 10.33
CA GLU A 64 13.73 -7.53 10.21
C GLU A 64 13.77 -6.63 11.46
N GLN A 65 12.65 -6.49 12.17
CA GLN A 65 12.58 -5.69 13.39
C GLN A 65 13.23 -6.39 14.59
N VAL A 66 13.08 -7.71 14.70
CA VAL A 66 13.59 -8.47 15.86
C VAL A 66 15.04 -8.94 15.70
N SER A 67 15.53 -9.13 14.46
CA SER A 67 16.92 -9.56 14.20
C SER A 67 17.97 -8.44 14.35
N GLY A 68 17.54 -7.20 14.56
CA GLY A 68 18.42 -6.04 14.77
C GLY A 68 18.73 -5.73 16.24
N LYS A 69 18.40 -6.64 17.17
CA LYS A 69 18.79 -6.62 18.59
C LYS A 69 19.86 -7.67 18.84
#